data_AF-E6PQQ5-F1
#
_entry.id   AF-E6PQQ5-F1
#
_cell.length_a   1.000
_cell.length_b   1.000
_cell.length_c   1.000
_cell.angle_alpha   90.00
_cell.angle_beta   90.00
_cell.angle_gamma   90.00
#
_symmetry.space_group_name_H-M   'P 1'
#
loop_
_entity.id
_entity.type
_entity.pdbx_description
1 polymer ?
#
loop_
_entity_poly.entity_id
_entity_poly.type
_entity_poly.pdbx_seq_one_letter_code
_entity_poly.pdbx_strand_id
1 'polypeptide(L)' 'MPYQLAQLNIAVARAPLDSPVMADFVANRERINALAAAALGFIWAYQPEAGDADVLLQSTHPILFH' A
#
# COMPACT_ATOMS: atom_id res chain seq x y z
N MET A 1 -18.89 -3.87 -19.50
CA MET A 1 -18.61 -3.63 -18.07
C MET A 1 -17.48 -2.62 -17.99
N PRO A 2 -17.59 -1.51 -17.25
CA PRO A 2 -16.47 -0.62 -17.00
C PRO A 2 -15.43 -1.34 -16.11
N TYR A 3 -14.15 -1.17 -16.43
CA TYR A 3 -13.03 -1.66 -15.62
C TYR A 3 -12.57 -0.55 -14.67
N GLN A 4 -11.90 -0.92 -13.57
CA GLN A 4 -11.28 0.02 -12.64
C GLN A 4 -9.76 -0.16 -12.65
N LEU A 5 -9.02 0.93 -12.50
CA LEU A 5 -7.55 0.89 -12.47
C LEU A 5 -7.06 0.58 -11.06
N ALA A 6 -6.35 -0.53 -10.88
CA ALA A 6 -5.63 -0.83 -9.64
C ALA A 6 -4.21 -0.26 -9.68
N GLN A 7 -3.82 0.52 -8.66
CA GLN A 7 -2.46 1.04 -8.52
C GLN A 7 -1.75 0.45 -7.31
N LEU A 8 -0.51 0.02 -7.52
CA LEU A 8 0.40 -0.51 -6.50
C LEU A 8 1.75 0.24 -6.54
N ASN A 9 2.17 0.80 -5.41
CA ASN A 9 3.54 1.18 -5.09
C ASN A 9 4.33 -0.08 -4.71
N ILE A 10 5.27 -0.54 -5.53
CA ILE A 10 6.10 -1.73 -5.24
C ILE A 10 7.56 -1.31 -5.03
N ALA A 11 8.22 -1.86 -4.01
CA ALA A 11 9.64 -1.61 -3.72
C ALA A 11 10.35 -2.88 -3.24
N VAL A 12 11.66 -2.95 -3.48
CA VAL A 12 12.54 -4.00 -2.94
C VAL A 12 13.12 -3.55 -1.61
N ALA A 13 12.96 -4.34 -0.57
CA ALA A 13 13.49 -4.03 0.75
C ALA A 13 15.03 -4.05 0.74
N ARG A 14 15.66 -3.02 1.33
CA ARG A 14 17.13 -2.93 1.44
C ARG A 14 17.69 -3.66 2.67
N ALA A 15 16.83 -3.94 3.64
CA ALA A 15 17.11 -4.63 4.90
C ALA A 15 15.76 -5.09 5.50
N PRO A 16 15.73 -5.85 6.61
CA PRO A 16 14.50 -6.14 7.34
C PRO A 16 13.69 -4.88 7.67
N LEU A 17 12.35 -4.96 7.68
CA LEU A 17 11.48 -3.78 7.88
C LEU A 17 11.63 -3.13 9.26
N ASP A 18 12.00 -3.89 10.27
CA ASP A 18 12.27 -3.43 11.64
C ASP A 18 13.68 -2.84 11.80
N SER A 19 14.51 -2.87 10.75
CA SER A 19 15.84 -2.30 10.79
C SER A 19 15.81 -0.75 10.78
N PRO A 20 16.80 -0.08 11.40
CA PRO A 20 16.87 1.38 11.39
C PRO A 20 16.89 2.01 10.00
N VAL A 21 17.48 1.33 9.00
CA VAL A 21 17.54 1.84 7.62
C VAL A 21 16.17 1.84 6.91
N MET A 22 15.21 1.06 7.41
CA MET A 22 13.84 1.00 6.88
C MET A 22 12.85 1.89 7.65
N ALA A 23 13.26 2.54 8.75
CA ALA A 23 12.37 3.26 9.65
C ALA A 23 11.53 4.34 8.93
N ASP A 24 12.15 5.18 8.11
CA ASP A 24 11.44 6.23 7.37
C ASP A 24 10.49 5.67 6.31
N PHE A 25 10.82 4.53 5.71
CA PHE A 25 9.94 3.86 4.75
C PHE A 25 8.66 3.37 5.44
N VAL A 26 8.81 2.69 6.58
CA VAL A 26 7.68 2.21 7.39
C VAL A 26 6.85 3.38 7.92
N ALA A 27 7.48 4.43 8.42
CA ALA A 27 6.81 5.62 8.96
C ALA A 27 5.96 6.36 7.90
N ASN A 28 6.35 6.31 6.63
CA ASN A 28 5.61 6.97 5.54
C ASN A 28 4.35 6.22 5.09
N ARG A 29 4.16 4.96 5.49
CA ARG A 29 3.07 4.10 5.00
C ARG A 29 1.70 4.74 5.16
N GLU A 30 1.37 5.19 6.36
CA GLU A 30 0.05 5.76 6.68
C GLU A 30 -0.21 7.05 5.90
N ARG A 31 0.80 7.94 5.84
CA ARG A 31 0.73 9.19 5.07
C ARG A 31 0.45 8.94 3.60
N ILE A 32 1.11 7.96 2.97
CA ILE A 32 0.89 7.63 1.56
C ILE A 32 -0.53 7.06 1.33
N ASN A 33 -1.03 6.23 2.24
CA ASN A 33 -2.39 5.71 2.15
C ASN A 33 -3.44 6.82 2.27
N ALA A 34 -3.22 7.79 3.16
CA ALA A 34 -4.11 8.93 3.32
C ALA A 34 -4.15 9.80 2.04
N LEU A 35 -2.99 10.01 1.39
CA LEU A 35 -2.93 10.73 0.12
C LEU A 35 -3.69 10.00 -0.99
N ALA A 36 -3.60 8.67 -1.04
CA ALA A 36 -4.37 7.87 -2.00
C ALA A 36 -5.87 7.98 -1.74
N ALA A 37 -6.31 7.87 -0.48
CA ALA A 37 -7.72 7.99 -0.10
C ALA A 37 -8.32 9.38 -0.41
N ALA A 38 -7.47 10.42 -0.44
CA ALA A 38 -7.88 11.77 -0.81
C ALA A 38 -7.83 12.04 -2.33
N ALA A 39 -7.34 11.11 -3.14
CA ALA A 39 -7.19 11.31 -4.58
C ALA A 39 -8.56 11.25 -5.30
N LEU A 40 -8.73 12.10 -6.32
CA LEU A 40 -9.93 12.10 -7.15
C LEU A 40 -10.09 10.73 -7.85
N GLY A 41 -11.27 10.15 -7.74
CA GLY A 41 -11.57 8.85 -8.35
C GLY A 41 -11.20 7.65 -7.49
N PHE A 42 -10.65 7.83 -6.28
CA PHE A 42 -10.47 6.74 -5.32
C PHE A 42 -11.82 6.09 -4.99
N ILE A 43 -11.91 4.77 -5.11
CA ILE A 43 -13.14 4.02 -4.79
C ILE A 43 -12.94 2.92 -3.75
N TRP A 44 -11.73 2.40 -3.62
CA TRP A 44 -11.47 1.24 -2.76
C TRP A 44 -9.98 1.08 -2.49
N ALA A 45 -9.66 0.56 -1.30
CA ALA A 45 -8.35 0.06 -0.92
C ALA A 45 -8.50 -1.32 -0.26
N TYR A 46 -7.62 -2.26 -0.60
CA TYR A 46 -7.55 -3.54 0.11
C TYR A 46 -7.32 -3.32 1.60
N GLN A 47 -7.93 -4.16 2.42
CA GLN A 47 -7.68 -4.22 3.86
C GLN A 47 -7.25 -5.64 4.19
N PRO A 48 -6.01 -5.86 4.67
CA PRO A 48 -5.55 -7.20 5.02
C PRO A 48 -6.32 -7.71 6.25
N GLU A 49 -6.71 -8.98 6.24
CA GLU A 49 -7.30 -9.65 7.40
C GLU A 49 -6.22 -10.34 8.25
N ALA A 50 -6.54 -10.63 9.52
CA ALA A 50 -5.62 -11.32 10.42
C ALA A 50 -5.35 -12.75 9.91
N GLY A 51 -4.20 -12.94 9.26
CA GLY A 51 -3.83 -14.19 8.58
C GLY A 51 -3.13 -13.95 7.23
N ASP A 52 -3.28 -12.76 6.64
CA ASP A 52 -2.61 -12.34 5.40
C ASP A 52 -1.13 -11.95 5.61
N ALA A 53 -0.57 -12.24 6.80
CA ALA A 53 0.78 -11.82 7.20
C ALA A 53 1.91 -12.35 6.27
N ASP A 54 1.64 -13.42 5.51
CA ASP A 54 2.57 -14.00 4.54
C ASP A 54 2.38 -13.50 3.10
N VAL A 55 1.34 -12.70 2.81
CA VAL A 55 1.31 -11.91 1.58
C VAL A 55 2.20 -10.69 1.80
N LEU A 56 3.51 -10.93 1.74
CA LEU A 56 4.55 -9.90 1.65
C LEU A 56 4.54 -9.19 0.28
N LEU A 57 3.35 -8.86 -0.24
CA LEU A 57 3.13 -7.62 -0.98
C LEU A 57 2.96 -6.51 0.07
N GLN A 58 3.97 -6.30 0.92
CA GLN A 58 3.98 -5.26 1.97
C GLN A 58 3.97 -3.82 1.39
N SER A 59 3.88 -3.71 0.08
CA SER A 59 3.90 -2.49 -0.68
C SER A 59 2.56 -2.37 -1.40
N THR A 60 1.77 -1.40 -0.93
CA THR A 60 0.44 -0.95 -1.37
C THR A 60 -0.76 -1.83 -1.06
N HIS A 61 -1.69 -1.24 -0.34
CA HIS A 61 -3.10 -1.42 -0.62
C HIS A 61 -3.33 -1.15 -2.11
N PRO A 62 -3.71 -2.15 -2.94
CA PRO A 62 -4.20 -1.86 -4.28
C PRO A 62 -5.34 -0.85 -4.15
N ILE A 63 -5.16 0.30 -4.77
CA ILE A 63 -6.14 1.36 -4.82
C ILE A 63 -6.84 1.29 -6.16
N LEU A 64 -8.17 1.26 -6.15
CA LEU A 64 -8.96 1.31 -7.37
C LEU A 64 -9.33 2.76 -7.72
N PHE A 65 -9.27 3.07 -9.03
CA PHE A 65 -9.76 4.30 -9.63
C PHE A 65 -10.84 4.04 -10.69
N HIS A 66 -11.74 5.01 -10.86
CA HIS A 66 -12.74 5.05 -11.94
C HIS A 66 -12.13 5.29 -13.33
#